data_AF-A0A3R6CSI1-F1
#
_entry.id   AF-A0A3R6CSI1-F1
#
_cell.length_a   1.000
_cell.length_b   1.000
_cell.length_c   1.000
_cell.angle_alpha   90.00
_cell.angle_beta   90.00
_cell.angle_gamma   90.00
#
_symmetry.space_group_name_H-M   'P 1'
#
loop_
_entity.id
_entity.type
_entity.pdbx_description
1 polymer ?
#
loop_
_entity_poly.entity_id
_entity_poly.type
_entity_poly.pdbx_seq_one_letter_code
_entity_poly.pdbx_strand_id
1 'polypeptide(L)'
;MFRNLINFAAQSTFYFKYMNKQIEDIKAIREMMEKSSKFLSLSGLSGISAGAIAIIGAALAYFHILREPASANFDTTHEVMFREITLLITDASAVLLFSICFGIYFSWRKSVKKNLMPSKSLIKRTLYNLGIPLVAGGIFALIFLLRGDLAMAITMTLTFYGLALINVSKYTLDEVHYLGLTEVVLGIVAALFPDWSLLLWTIGFGVCHIIYGTAMYIKYDLKKE
;
A
#
# COMPACT_ATOMS: atom_id res chain seq x y z
N MET A 1 12.36 -64.51 -12.82
CA MET A 1 12.68 -63.17 -13.34
C MET A 1 11.46 -62.26 -13.46
N PHE A 2 10.41 -62.67 -14.18
CA PHE A 2 9.18 -61.88 -14.39
C PHE A 2 8.44 -61.44 -13.10
N ARG A 3 8.30 -62.34 -12.12
CA ARG A 3 7.60 -62.05 -10.85
C ARG A 3 8.28 -60.95 -10.02
N ASN A 4 9.62 -60.87 -10.09
CA ASN A 4 10.39 -59.83 -9.39
C ASN A 4 10.23 -58.47 -10.06
N LEU A 5 10.13 -58.43 -11.40
CA LEU A 5 9.88 -57.21 -12.16
C LEU A 5 8.47 -56.65 -11.86
N ILE A 6 7.46 -57.52 -11.78
CA ILE A 6 6.09 -57.12 -11.44
C ILE A 6 6.01 -56.56 -10.01
N ASN A 7 6.66 -57.23 -9.05
CA ASN A 7 6.72 -56.74 -7.67
C ASN A 7 7.48 -55.40 -7.56
N PHE A 8 8.59 -55.24 -8.30
CA PHE A 8 9.34 -53.99 -8.33
C PHE A 8 8.52 -52.83 -8.89
N ALA A 9 7.82 -53.04 -10.02
CA ALA A 9 6.96 -52.02 -10.63
C ALA A 9 5.77 -51.63 -9.74
N ALA A 10 5.14 -52.60 -9.07
CA ALA A 10 4.07 -52.32 -8.11
C ALA A 10 4.57 -51.52 -6.90
N GLN A 11 5.73 -51.91 -6.36
CA GLN A 11 6.35 -51.23 -5.22
C GLN A 11 6.81 -49.82 -5.58
N SER A 12 7.43 -49.62 -6.75
CA SER A 12 7.85 -48.30 -7.22
C SER A 12 6.67 -47.36 -7.46
N THR A 13 5.57 -47.87 -8.02
CA THR A 13 4.33 -47.09 -8.24
C THR A 13 3.68 -46.70 -6.91
N PHE A 14 3.68 -47.59 -5.93
CA PHE A 14 3.19 -47.31 -4.58
C PHE A 14 4.03 -46.23 -3.89
N TYR A 15 5.36 -46.36 -3.91
CA TYR A 15 6.28 -45.35 -3.37
C TYR A 15 6.13 -44.01 -4.07
N PHE A 16 6.03 -43.98 -5.40
CA PHE A 16 5.81 -42.75 -6.17
C PHE A 16 4.50 -42.06 -5.78
N LYS A 17 3.41 -42.83 -5.63
CA LYS A 17 2.12 -42.31 -5.17
C LYS A 17 2.19 -41.75 -3.74
N TYR A 18 2.91 -42.43 -2.85
CA TYR A 18 3.10 -41.98 -1.46
C TYR A 18 3.96 -40.72 -1.38
N MET A 19 5.05 -40.63 -2.14
CA MET A 19 5.89 -39.44 -2.27
C MET A 19 5.10 -38.25 -2.81
N ASN A 20 4.28 -38.44 -3.85
CA ASN A 20 3.43 -37.38 -4.38
C ASN A 20 2.42 -36.89 -3.33
N LYS A 21 1.80 -37.81 -2.58
CA LYS A 21 0.90 -37.44 -1.49
C LYS A 21 1.61 -36.64 -0.39
N GLN A 22 2.83 -37.04 0.00
CA GLN A 22 3.62 -36.27 0.97
C GLN A 22 3.96 -34.87 0.45
N ILE A 23 4.30 -34.74 -0.83
CA ILE A 23 4.55 -33.43 -1.47
C ILE A 23 3.28 -32.57 -1.47
N GLU A 24 2.11 -33.16 -1.76
CA GLU A 24 0.81 -32.48 -1.68
C GLU A 24 0.47 -32.05 -0.25
N ASP A 25 0.68 -32.93 0.75
CA ASP A 25 0.44 -32.62 2.16
C ASP A 25 1.38 -31.49 2.64
N ILE A 26 2.65 -31.50 2.25
CA ILE A 26 3.61 -30.41 2.55
C ILE A 26 3.17 -29.10 1.88
N LYS A 27 2.71 -29.14 0.62
CA LYS A 27 2.16 -27.96 -0.06
C LYS A 27 0.93 -27.42 0.67
N ALA A 28 0.01 -28.29 1.08
CA ALA A 28 -1.19 -27.90 1.83
C ALA A 28 -0.85 -27.29 3.19
N ILE A 29 0.10 -27.86 3.93
CA ILE A 29 0.59 -27.30 5.20
C ILE A 29 1.21 -25.91 4.96
N ARG A 30 2.04 -25.77 3.93
CA ARG A 30 2.67 -24.48 3.59
C ARG A 30 1.62 -23.43 3.21
N GLU A 31 0.63 -23.78 2.41
CA GLU A 31 -0.49 -22.89 2.05
C GLU A 31 -1.31 -22.48 3.28
N MET A 32 -1.61 -23.41 4.19
CA MET A 32 -2.28 -23.08 5.46
C MET A 32 -1.43 -22.14 6.31
N MET A 33 -0.12 -22.39 6.42
CA MET A 33 0.80 -21.51 7.14
C MET A 33 0.88 -20.12 6.52
N GLU A 34 1.01 -20.01 5.19
CA GLU A 34 1.01 -18.71 4.49
C GLU A 34 -0.32 -17.97 4.70
N LYS A 35 -1.46 -18.66 4.62
CA LYS A 35 -2.79 -18.08 4.90
C LYS A 35 -2.96 -17.61 6.35
N SER A 36 -2.35 -18.29 7.31
CA SER A 36 -2.40 -17.90 8.73
C SER A 36 -1.43 -16.78 9.12
N SER A 37 -0.37 -16.55 8.32
CA SER A 37 0.73 -15.65 8.64
C SER A 37 0.71 -14.33 7.85
N LYS A 38 0.04 -14.29 6.69
CA LYS A 38 -0.09 -13.10 5.85
C LYS A 38 -1.51 -12.53 5.84
N PHE A 39 -1.62 -11.21 5.80
CA PHE A 39 -2.85 -10.45 5.63
C PHE A 39 -3.26 -10.47 4.15
N LEU A 40 -3.84 -11.61 3.72
CA LEU A 40 -4.28 -11.86 2.34
C LEU A 40 -5.56 -11.11 1.94
N SER A 41 -6.18 -10.39 2.88
CA SER A 41 -7.48 -9.74 2.68
C SER A 41 -7.43 -8.35 2.07
N LEU A 42 -6.24 -7.83 1.69
CA LEU A 42 -6.17 -6.56 0.95
C LEU A 42 -6.97 -6.68 -0.34
N SER A 43 -7.99 -5.85 -0.54
CA SER A 43 -8.74 -5.83 -1.80
C SER A 43 -8.02 -4.96 -2.82
N GLY A 44 -8.01 -5.39 -4.09
CA GLY A 44 -7.49 -4.54 -5.17
C GLY A 44 -8.28 -3.24 -5.33
N LEU A 45 -9.59 -3.29 -5.04
CA LEU A 45 -10.45 -2.09 -5.04
C LEU A 45 -9.99 -1.04 -4.03
N SER A 46 -9.38 -1.44 -2.91
CA SER A 46 -8.78 -0.52 -1.95
C SER A 46 -7.66 0.32 -2.56
N GLY A 47 -6.80 -0.29 -3.38
CA GLY A 47 -5.72 0.41 -4.07
C GLY A 47 -6.25 1.36 -5.15
N ILE A 48 -7.22 0.90 -5.95
CA ILE A 48 -7.86 1.73 -6.98
C ILE A 48 -8.54 2.96 -6.36
N SER A 49 -9.30 2.76 -5.27
CA SER A 49 -9.98 3.87 -4.60
C SER A 49 -9.00 4.85 -3.98
N ALA A 50 -7.95 4.35 -3.31
CA ALA A 50 -6.92 5.21 -2.72
C ALA A 50 -6.23 6.07 -3.80
N GLY A 51 -5.89 5.48 -4.94
CA GLY A 51 -5.27 6.22 -6.03
C GLY A 51 -6.20 7.26 -6.68
N ALA A 52 -7.48 6.94 -6.85
CA ALA A 52 -8.46 7.91 -7.35
C ALA A 52 -8.63 9.10 -6.38
N ILE A 53 -8.71 8.83 -5.07
CA ILE A 53 -8.81 9.87 -4.03
C ILE A 53 -7.55 10.75 -4.02
N ALA A 54 -6.37 10.15 -4.14
CA ALA A 54 -5.11 10.89 -4.20
C ALA A 54 -5.03 11.82 -5.41
N ILE A 55 -5.44 11.36 -6.61
CA ILE A 55 -5.46 12.21 -7.81
C ILE A 55 -6.42 13.40 -7.62
N ILE A 56 -7.59 13.17 -7.01
CA ILE A 56 -8.55 14.25 -6.73
C ILE A 56 -7.94 15.25 -5.73
N GLY A 57 -7.33 14.78 -4.64
CA GLY A 57 -6.66 15.65 -3.66
C GLY A 57 -5.52 16.46 -4.29
N ALA A 58 -4.66 15.84 -5.09
CA ALA A 58 -3.60 16.54 -5.81
C ALA A 58 -4.15 17.60 -6.77
N ALA A 59 -5.26 17.32 -7.46
CA ALA A 59 -5.92 18.31 -8.32
C ALA A 59 -6.47 19.48 -7.50
N LEU A 60 -7.11 19.22 -6.35
CA LEU A 60 -7.60 20.27 -5.45
C LEU A 60 -6.44 21.12 -4.91
N ALA A 61 -5.36 20.49 -4.46
CA ALA A 61 -4.17 21.19 -3.99
C ALA A 61 -3.55 22.07 -5.09
N TYR A 62 -3.42 21.54 -6.31
CA TYR A 62 -2.86 22.31 -7.43
C TYR A 62 -3.74 23.51 -7.81
N PHE A 63 -5.03 23.28 -8.06
CA PHE A 63 -5.91 24.32 -8.61
C PHE A 63 -6.39 25.34 -7.57
N HIS A 64 -6.64 24.93 -6.34
CA HIS A 64 -7.25 25.80 -5.32
C HIS A 64 -6.27 26.32 -4.28
N ILE A 65 -5.08 25.75 -4.17
CA ILE A 65 -4.10 26.14 -3.15
C ILE A 65 -2.82 26.69 -3.77
N LEU A 66 -2.31 26.08 -4.84
CA LEU A 66 -0.98 26.44 -5.39
C LEU A 66 -1.03 27.36 -6.63
N ARG A 67 -2.11 27.31 -7.42
CA ARG A 67 -2.21 28.06 -8.69
C ARG A 67 -2.65 29.52 -8.50
N GLU A 68 -3.40 29.81 -7.45
CA GLU A 68 -3.83 31.16 -7.10
C GLU A 68 -3.29 31.54 -5.71
N PRO A 69 -1.99 31.87 -5.57
CA PRO A 69 -1.54 32.60 -4.39
C PRO A 69 -2.34 33.89 -4.40
N ALA A 70 -3.19 34.06 -3.38
CA ALA A 70 -4.22 35.09 -3.36
C ALA A 70 -3.68 36.43 -3.86
N SER A 71 -4.13 36.83 -5.05
CA SER A 71 -3.98 38.14 -5.68
C SER A 71 -2.64 38.86 -5.43
N ALA A 72 -1.84 38.95 -6.49
CA ALA A 72 -0.93 40.07 -6.73
C ALA A 72 -1.46 41.37 -6.09
N ASN A 73 -0.91 41.76 -4.95
CA ASN A 73 -0.76 43.12 -4.39
C ASN A 73 -0.53 43.08 -2.87
N PHE A 74 0.70 43.43 -2.50
CA PHE A 74 1.18 44.07 -1.26
C PHE A 74 0.83 43.46 0.10
N ASP A 75 1.90 43.09 0.83
CA ASP A 75 1.98 42.54 2.18
C ASP A 75 1.40 41.14 2.37
N THR A 76 2.28 40.14 2.17
CA THR A 76 2.10 38.75 2.62
C THR A 76 1.94 38.71 4.15
N THR A 77 0.73 38.96 4.60
CA THR A 77 0.33 38.84 6.00
C THR A 77 0.38 37.38 6.43
N HIS A 78 0.83 37.14 7.66
CA HIS A 78 0.83 35.82 8.30
C HIS A 78 -0.50 35.06 8.15
N GLU A 79 -1.62 35.77 7.95
CA GLU A 79 -2.96 35.21 7.77
C GLU A 79 -3.12 34.43 6.45
N VAL A 80 -2.54 34.89 5.33
CA VAL A 80 -2.66 34.19 4.03
C VAL A 80 -1.91 32.87 4.06
N MET A 81 -0.67 32.90 4.57
CA MET A 81 0.15 31.69 4.75
C MET A 81 -0.51 30.69 5.71
N PHE A 82 -1.08 31.17 6.82
CA PHE A 82 -1.79 30.31 7.77
C PHE A 82 -3.02 29.64 7.13
N ARG A 83 -3.76 30.38 6.29
CA ARG A 83 -4.91 29.84 5.55
C ARG A 83 -4.50 28.74 4.57
N GLU A 84 -3.45 28.96 3.77
CA GLU A 84 -2.96 27.97 2.80
C GLU A 84 -2.47 26.69 3.49
N ILE A 85 -1.68 26.81 4.55
CA ILE A 85 -1.23 25.66 5.35
C ILE A 85 -2.42 24.90 5.93
N THR A 86 -3.44 25.61 6.45
CA THR A 86 -4.64 24.99 7.01
C THR A 86 -5.43 24.24 5.94
N LEU A 87 -5.56 24.78 4.73
CA LEU A 87 -6.22 24.12 3.60
C LEU A 87 -5.45 22.86 3.17
N LEU A 88 -4.12 22.92 3.09
CA LEU A 88 -3.28 21.77 2.75
C LEU A 88 -3.39 20.64 3.78
N ILE A 89 -3.34 20.99 5.08
CA ILE A 89 -3.51 20.00 6.16
C ILE A 89 -4.91 19.38 6.09
N THR A 90 -5.93 20.19 5.82
CA THR A 90 -7.32 19.71 5.71
C THR A 90 -7.49 18.76 4.53
N ASP A 91 -6.97 19.12 3.36
CA ASP A 91 -6.99 18.28 2.15
C ASP A 91 -6.23 16.97 2.37
N ALA A 92 -4.99 17.04 2.85
CA ALA A 92 -4.17 15.85 3.14
C ALA A 92 -4.84 14.94 4.17
N SER A 93 -5.47 15.50 5.21
CA SER A 93 -6.21 14.74 6.22
C SER A 93 -7.46 14.09 5.63
N ALA A 94 -8.19 14.77 4.74
CA ALA A 94 -9.35 14.23 4.06
C ALA A 94 -8.95 13.07 3.13
N VAL A 95 -7.92 13.26 2.30
CA VAL A 95 -7.36 12.23 1.42
C VAL A 95 -6.97 10.99 2.22
N LEU A 96 -6.24 11.17 3.33
CA LEU A 96 -5.81 10.08 4.20
C LEU A 96 -7.00 9.35 4.83
N LEU A 97 -7.96 10.10 5.38
CA LEU A 97 -9.14 9.55 6.05
C LEU A 97 -10.02 8.76 5.08
N PHE A 98 -10.35 9.33 3.91
CA PHE A 98 -11.13 8.62 2.90
C PHE A 98 -10.39 7.38 2.39
N SER A 99 -9.09 7.48 2.12
CA SER A 99 -8.29 6.33 1.66
C SER A 99 -8.28 5.19 2.68
N ILE A 100 -8.15 5.50 3.98
CA ILE A 100 -8.23 4.50 5.06
C ILE A 100 -9.64 3.90 5.15
N CYS A 101 -10.69 4.73 5.14
CA CYS A 101 -12.07 4.26 5.25
C CYS A 101 -12.44 3.31 4.09
N PHE A 102 -12.16 3.69 2.85
CA PHE A 102 -12.41 2.84 1.68
C PHE A 102 -11.50 1.59 1.69
N GLY A 103 -10.24 1.76 2.11
CA GLY A 103 -9.30 0.67 2.26
C GLY A 103 -9.80 -0.42 3.20
N ILE A 104 -10.25 -0.02 4.40
CA ILE A 104 -10.83 -0.91 5.41
C ILE A 104 -12.14 -1.52 4.89
N TYR A 105 -13.04 -0.71 4.32
CA TYR A 105 -14.34 -1.17 3.83
C TYR A 105 -14.22 -2.29 2.80
N PHE A 106 -13.42 -2.09 1.73
CA PHE A 106 -13.26 -3.09 0.68
C PHE A 106 -12.51 -4.34 1.17
N SER A 107 -11.48 -4.16 1.99
CA SER A 107 -10.72 -5.29 2.57
C SER A 107 -11.58 -6.12 3.52
N TRP A 108 -12.43 -5.48 4.33
CA TRP A 108 -13.38 -6.16 5.22
C TRP A 108 -14.42 -6.94 4.42
N ARG A 109 -15.05 -6.30 3.43
CA ARG A 109 -16.04 -6.95 2.55
C ARG A 109 -15.45 -8.19 1.85
N LYS A 110 -14.20 -8.11 1.39
CA LYS A 110 -13.48 -9.25 0.81
C LYS A 110 -13.21 -10.35 1.85
N SER A 111 -12.75 -9.99 3.04
CA SER A 111 -12.46 -10.93 4.14
C SER A 111 -13.68 -11.77 4.50
N VAL A 112 -14.84 -11.12 4.64
CA VAL A 112 -16.12 -11.77 4.96
C VAL A 112 -16.56 -12.67 3.81
N LYS A 113 -16.50 -12.19 2.56
CA LYS A 113 -16.90 -12.98 1.38
C LYS A 113 -16.06 -14.25 1.20
N LYS A 114 -14.78 -14.21 1.57
CA LYS A 114 -13.84 -15.34 1.45
C LYS A 114 -13.71 -16.17 2.72
N ASN A 115 -14.42 -15.85 3.82
CA ASN A 115 -14.25 -16.49 5.14
C ASN A 115 -12.79 -16.50 5.65
N LEU A 116 -12.03 -15.46 5.31
CA LEU A 116 -10.61 -15.31 5.66
C LEU A 116 -10.41 -14.07 6.53
N MET A 117 -10.99 -14.09 7.73
CA MET A 117 -10.80 -13.00 8.69
C MET A 117 -9.37 -13.03 9.27
N PRO A 118 -8.63 -11.93 9.23
CA PRO A 118 -7.32 -11.84 9.84
C PRO A 118 -7.40 -12.03 11.37
N SER A 119 -6.40 -12.70 11.94
CA SER A 119 -6.31 -12.82 13.39
C SER A 119 -6.01 -11.47 14.06
N LYS A 120 -6.48 -11.29 15.30
CA LYS A 120 -6.22 -10.05 16.07
C LYS A 120 -4.72 -9.76 16.23
N SER A 121 -3.89 -10.80 16.39
CA SER A 121 -2.44 -10.67 16.51
C SER A 121 -1.79 -10.20 15.22
N LEU A 122 -2.24 -10.70 14.07
CA LEU A 122 -1.78 -10.26 12.76
C LEU A 122 -2.15 -8.80 12.50
N ILE A 123 -3.40 -8.41 12.75
CA ILE A 123 -3.86 -7.00 12.63
C ILE A 123 -2.97 -6.09 13.48
N LYS A 124 -2.72 -6.44 14.74
CA LYS A 124 -1.88 -5.64 15.65
C LYS A 124 -0.45 -5.50 15.11
N ARG A 125 0.14 -6.57 14.59
CA ARG A 125 1.48 -6.53 13.98
C ARG A 125 1.51 -5.67 12.72
N THR A 126 0.52 -5.81 11.85
CA THR A 126 0.38 -5.00 10.63
C THR A 126 0.27 -3.52 10.97
N LEU A 127 -0.63 -3.15 11.90
CA LEU A 127 -0.81 -1.76 12.34
C LEU A 127 0.45 -1.19 12.99
N TYR A 128 1.16 -1.97 13.80
CA TYR A 128 2.39 -1.52 14.45
C TYR A 128 3.51 -1.25 13.43
N ASN A 129 3.74 -2.17 12.49
CA ASN A 129 4.81 -2.06 11.51
C ASN A 129 4.52 -1.01 10.43
N LEU A 130 3.24 -0.82 10.06
CA LEU A 130 2.82 0.26 9.18
C LEU A 130 2.86 1.62 9.91
N GLY A 131 2.41 1.64 11.16
CA GLY A 131 2.22 2.86 11.95
C GLY A 131 3.52 3.56 12.32
N ILE A 132 4.59 2.83 12.67
CA ILE A 132 5.85 3.46 13.09
C ILE A 132 6.42 4.39 12.01
N PRO A 133 6.68 3.95 10.76
CA PRO A 133 7.21 4.84 9.74
C PRO A 133 6.20 5.92 9.34
N LEU A 134 4.90 5.59 9.29
CA LEU A 134 3.86 6.55 8.90
C LEU A 134 3.74 7.71 9.88
N VAL A 135 3.75 7.44 11.19
CA VAL A 135 3.70 8.48 12.23
C VAL A 135 4.97 9.33 12.19
N ALA A 136 6.16 8.71 12.07
CA ALA A 136 7.41 9.44 11.95
C ALA A 136 7.39 10.36 10.71
N GLY A 137 6.98 9.84 9.56
CA GLY A 137 6.85 10.60 8.32
C GLY A 137 5.85 11.74 8.40
N GLY A 138 4.68 11.51 9.02
CA GLY A 138 3.68 12.54 9.26
C GLY A 138 4.21 13.67 10.13
N ILE A 139 4.96 13.35 11.20
CA ILE A 139 5.61 14.36 12.05
C ILE A 139 6.63 15.15 11.24
N PHE A 140 7.51 14.49 10.46
CA PHE A 140 8.48 15.20 9.61
C PHE A 140 7.81 16.06 8.55
N ALA A 141 6.76 15.57 7.90
CA ALA A 141 5.99 16.33 6.92
C ALA A 141 5.38 17.60 7.55
N LEU A 142 4.81 17.50 8.74
CA LEU A 142 4.30 18.67 9.49
C LEU A 142 5.42 19.65 9.86
N ILE A 143 6.59 19.16 10.30
CA ILE A 143 7.74 20.02 10.62
C ILE A 143 8.18 20.82 9.38
N PHE A 144 8.32 20.18 8.22
CA PHE A 144 8.71 20.87 6.99
C PHE A 144 7.63 21.83 6.51
N LEU A 145 6.35 21.45 6.60
CA LEU A 145 5.25 22.33 6.25
C LEU A 145 5.21 23.59 7.13
N LEU A 146 5.43 23.45 8.44
CA LEU A 146 5.51 24.59 9.38
C LEU A 146 6.74 25.48 9.14
N ARG A 147 7.77 24.96 8.46
CA ARG A 147 8.94 25.73 8.00
C ARG A 147 8.72 26.38 6.62
N GLY A 148 7.55 26.18 6.00
CA GLY A 148 7.26 26.66 4.66
C GLY A 148 7.86 25.80 3.54
N ASP A 149 8.44 24.65 3.85
CA ASP A 149 9.04 23.74 2.88
C ASP A 149 8.03 22.66 2.46
N LEU A 150 7.10 23.05 1.59
CA LEU A 150 6.05 22.17 1.09
C LEU A 150 6.62 20.98 0.30
N ALA A 151 7.64 21.22 -0.53
CA ALA A 151 8.21 20.18 -1.37
C ALA A 151 8.85 19.06 -0.52
N MET A 152 9.55 19.43 0.56
CA MET A 152 10.09 18.45 1.48
C MET A 152 8.99 17.79 2.31
N ALA A 153 7.93 18.50 2.69
CA ALA A 153 6.78 17.88 3.35
C ALA A 153 6.16 16.77 2.49
N ILE A 154 5.91 17.05 1.20
CA ILE A 154 5.42 16.08 0.21
C ILE A 154 6.40 14.91 0.08
N THR A 155 7.69 15.19 -0.03
CA THR A 155 8.76 14.18 -0.10
C THR A 155 8.76 13.24 1.10
N MET A 156 8.56 13.76 2.31
CA MET A 156 8.48 12.95 3.53
C MET A 156 7.28 12.00 3.48
N THR A 157 6.13 12.43 2.96
CA THR A 157 4.96 11.55 2.85
C THR A 157 5.21 10.35 1.94
N LEU A 158 5.78 10.57 0.73
CA LEU A 158 6.15 9.49 -0.21
C LEU A 158 7.14 8.52 0.43
N THR A 159 8.25 9.07 0.96
CA THR A 159 9.38 8.27 1.44
C THR A 159 8.97 7.41 2.63
N PHE A 160 8.35 8.00 3.66
CA PHE A 160 7.99 7.27 4.86
C PHE A 160 6.80 6.34 4.66
N TYR A 161 5.87 6.68 3.76
CA TYR A 161 4.84 5.74 3.33
C TYR A 161 5.45 4.52 2.63
N GLY A 162 6.38 4.74 1.70
CA GLY A 162 7.11 3.66 1.04
C GLY A 162 7.85 2.76 2.04
N LEU A 163 8.51 3.34 3.03
CA LEU A 163 9.13 2.60 4.14
C LEU A 163 8.10 1.85 4.98
N ALA A 164 6.92 2.42 5.23
CA ALA A 164 5.82 1.76 5.92
C ALA A 164 5.35 0.51 5.14
N LEU A 165 5.21 0.63 3.82
CA LEU A 165 4.85 -0.48 2.94
C LEU A 165 5.92 -1.58 2.92
N ILE A 166 7.20 -1.21 2.81
CA ILE A 166 8.31 -2.17 2.87
C ILE A 166 8.31 -2.90 4.22
N ASN A 167 8.11 -2.18 5.32
CA ASN A 167 8.12 -2.77 6.66
C ASN A 167 6.93 -3.72 6.89
N VAL A 168 5.74 -3.35 6.42
CA VAL A 168 4.53 -4.17 6.57
C VAL A 168 4.47 -5.33 5.58
N SER A 169 5.20 -5.28 4.46
CA SER A 169 5.15 -6.27 3.37
C SER A 169 5.32 -7.72 3.84
N LYS A 170 6.11 -7.95 4.90
CA LYS A 170 6.33 -9.26 5.53
C LYS A 170 5.04 -9.91 6.06
N TYR A 171 4.04 -9.09 6.37
CA TYR A 171 2.74 -9.49 6.92
C TYR A 171 1.61 -9.33 5.91
N THR A 172 1.89 -9.02 4.65
CA THR A 172 0.88 -8.86 3.59
C THR A 172 1.38 -9.50 2.28
N LEU A 173 0.83 -9.09 1.15
CA LEU A 173 1.13 -9.61 -0.18
C LEU A 173 2.48 -9.06 -0.65
N ASP A 174 3.27 -9.89 -1.33
CA ASP A 174 4.64 -9.55 -1.71
C ASP A 174 4.70 -8.35 -2.67
N GLU A 175 3.62 -8.11 -3.43
CA GLU A 175 3.44 -6.94 -4.30
C GLU A 175 3.49 -5.61 -3.54
N VAL A 176 3.11 -5.59 -2.26
CA VAL A 176 3.19 -4.39 -1.41
C VAL A 176 4.63 -3.94 -1.23
N HIS A 177 5.58 -4.87 -1.22
CA HIS A 177 7.01 -4.56 -1.11
C HIS A 177 7.49 -3.71 -2.30
N TYR A 178 7.10 -4.10 -3.52
CA TYR A 178 7.49 -3.40 -4.74
C TYR A 178 6.82 -2.04 -4.88
N LEU A 179 5.56 -1.92 -4.45
CA LEU A 179 4.91 -0.61 -4.35
C LEU A 179 5.68 0.27 -3.36
N GLY A 180 6.02 -0.24 -2.17
CA GLY A 180 6.81 0.49 -1.19
C GLY A 180 8.17 0.96 -1.70
N LEU A 181 8.88 0.11 -2.45
CA LEU A 181 10.14 0.47 -3.09
C LEU A 181 9.95 1.59 -4.12
N THR A 182 8.88 1.52 -4.91
CA THR A 182 8.53 2.55 -5.91
C THR A 182 8.28 3.90 -5.24
N GLU A 183 7.51 3.93 -4.14
CA GLU A 183 7.24 5.14 -3.37
C GLU A 183 8.51 5.75 -2.74
N VAL A 184 9.43 4.91 -2.22
CA VAL A 184 10.73 5.39 -1.72
C VAL A 184 11.55 6.02 -2.84
N VAL A 185 11.62 5.38 -4.02
CA VAL A 185 12.34 5.93 -5.17
C VAL A 185 11.73 7.25 -5.62
N LEU A 186 10.40 7.32 -5.76
CA LEU A 186 9.70 8.56 -6.11
C LEU A 186 9.93 9.65 -5.06
N GLY A 187 9.95 9.31 -3.78
CA GLY A 187 10.29 10.23 -2.68
C GLY A 187 11.71 10.77 -2.80
N ILE A 188 12.70 9.92 -3.06
CA ILE A 188 14.09 10.36 -3.29
C ILE A 188 14.19 11.28 -4.51
N VAL A 189 13.50 10.95 -5.60
CA VAL A 189 13.46 11.80 -6.81
C VAL A 189 12.76 13.14 -6.51
N ALA A 190 11.70 13.15 -5.70
CA ALA A 190 11.03 14.38 -5.27
C ALA A 190 11.93 15.26 -4.41
N ALA A 191 12.79 14.66 -3.59
CA ALA A 191 13.81 15.39 -2.83
C ALA A 191 14.86 16.07 -3.73
N LEU A 192 15.22 15.42 -4.84
CA LEU A 192 16.17 15.95 -5.84
C LEU A 192 15.55 17.02 -6.74
N PHE A 193 14.24 16.94 -6.99
CA PHE A 193 13.51 17.85 -7.87
C PHE A 193 12.27 18.43 -7.15
N PRO A 194 12.45 19.41 -6.24
CA PRO A 194 11.38 19.96 -5.40
C PRO A 194 10.18 20.50 -6.19
N ASP A 195 10.41 21.13 -7.33
CA ASP A 195 9.36 21.69 -8.20
C ASP A 195 8.42 20.62 -8.77
N TRP A 196 8.91 19.37 -8.85
CA TRP A 196 8.16 18.23 -9.35
C TRP A 196 7.54 17.37 -8.24
N SER A 197 7.72 17.75 -6.96
CA SER A 197 7.31 16.96 -5.80
C SER A 197 5.82 16.59 -5.82
N LEU A 198 4.91 17.52 -6.12
CA LEU A 198 3.48 17.24 -6.20
C LEU A 198 3.12 16.32 -7.37
N LEU A 199 3.80 16.45 -8.51
CA LEU A 199 3.59 15.55 -9.65
C LEU A 199 4.02 14.12 -9.30
N LEU A 200 5.21 13.98 -8.71
CA LEU A 200 5.75 12.69 -8.27
C LEU A 200 4.87 12.06 -7.18
N TRP A 201 4.32 12.88 -6.28
CA TRP A 201 3.34 12.47 -5.29
C TRP A 201 2.07 11.93 -5.94
N THR A 202 1.56 12.62 -6.96
CA THR A 202 0.39 12.18 -7.73
C THR A 202 0.66 10.88 -8.49
N ILE A 203 1.88 10.71 -9.00
CA ILE A 203 2.29 9.46 -9.67
C ILE A 203 2.32 8.32 -8.65
N GLY A 204 2.96 8.49 -7.49
CA GLY A 204 3.04 7.45 -6.45
C GLY A 204 1.68 7.12 -5.86
N PHE A 205 1.12 8.05 -5.08
CA PHE A 205 -0.15 7.83 -4.38
C PHE A 205 -1.35 7.66 -5.29
N GLY A 206 -1.31 8.21 -6.51
CA GLY A 206 -2.38 8.11 -7.50
C GLY A 206 -2.17 6.96 -8.48
N VAL A 207 -1.30 7.17 -9.46
CA VAL A 207 -1.15 6.27 -10.62
C VAL A 207 -0.63 4.91 -10.21
N CYS A 208 0.45 4.84 -9.42
CA CYS A 208 1.04 3.57 -8.98
C CYS A 208 0.05 2.77 -8.14
N HIS A 209 -0.75 3.42 -7.29
CA HIS A 209 -1.81 2.76 -6.51
C HIS A 209 -2.96 2.23 -7.36
N ILE A 210 -3.37 2.93 -8.42
CA ILE A 210 -4.37 2.43 -9.38
C ILE A 210 -3.82 1.21 -10.12
N ILE A 211 -2.58 1.27 -10.62
CA ILE A 211 -1.94 0.16 -11.32
C ILE A 211 -1.82 -1.05 -10.39
N TYR A 212 -1.27 -0.85 -9.19
CA TYR A 212 -1.17 -1.87 -8.16
C TYR A 212 -2.55 -2.45 -7.82
N GLY A 213 -3.52 -1.61 -7.49
CA GLY A 213 -4.87 -2.04 -7.12
C GLY A 213 -5.54 -2.85 -8.23
N THR A 214 -5.35 -2.46 -9.49
CA THR A 214 -5.86 -3.18 -10.66
C THR A 214 -5.19 -4.55 -10.80
N ALA A 215 -3.85 -4.61 -10.70
CA ALA A 215 -3.11 -5.87 -10.74
C ALA A 215 -3.56 -6.83 -9.61
N MET A 216 -3.75 -6.31 -8.40
CA MET A 216 -4.25 -7.08 -7.26
C MET A 216 -5.69 -7.54 -7.45
N TYR A 217 -6.54 -6.70 -8.02
CA TYR A 217 -7.93 -7.03 -8.30
C TYR A 217 -8.01 -8.19 -9.31
N ILE A 218 -7.24 -8.12 -10.40
CA ILE A 218 -7.18 -9.19 -11.41
C ILE A 218 -6.62 -10.48 -10.82
N LYS A 219 -5.51 -10.39 -10.07
CA LYS A 219 -4.80 -11.57 -9.56
C LYS A 219 -5.55 -12.27 -8.42
N TYR A 220 -6.15 -11.53 -7.50
CA TYR A 220 -6.68 -12.06 -6.25
C TYR A 220 -8.20 -11.89 -6.04
N ASP A 221 -8.86 -10.96 -6.72
CA ASP A 221 -10.28 -10.66 -6.51
C ASP A 221 -11.18 -11.23 -7.61
N LEU A 222 -10.70 -11.26 -8.86
CA LEU A 222 -11.42 -11.80 -10.03
C LEU A 222 -11.37 -13.32 -10.15
N LYS A 223 -10.29 -13.97 -9.69
CA LYS A 223 -10.19 -15.43 -9.72
C LYS A 223 -11.18 -16.02 -8.71
N LYS A 224 -12.31 -16.53 -9.23
CA LYS A 224 -13.10 -17.56 -8.57
C LYS A 224 -12.20 -18.80 -8.48
N GLU A 225 -11.95 -19.28 -7.26
CA GLU A 225 -11.68 -20.71 -7.07
C GLU A 225 -12.92 -21.49 -7.55
#